data_AF-A0A1Z3NB70-F1
#
_entry.id   AF-A0A1Z3NB70-F1
#
_cell.length_a   1.000
_cell.length_b   1.000
_cell.length_c   1.000
_cell.angle_alpha   90.00
_cell.angle_beta   90.00
_cell.angle_gamma   90.00
#
_symmetry.space_group_name_H-M   'P 1'
#
loop_
_entity.id
_entity.type
_entity.pdbx_description
1 polymer ?
#
loop_
_entity_poly.entity_id
_entity_poly.type
_entity_poly.pdbx_seq_one_letter_code
_entity_poly.pdbx_strand_id
1 'polypeptide(L)'
;MFLQGDLQLVFDALYTVGAIDPVLKLDWSEVTREMMANPQILSDAFQTINGCRGDKDLLVQKLHMMDPRSVNYIAMEVAREFCEFQDRTELH
;
A
#
# COMPACT_ATOMS: atom_id res chain seq x y z
N MET A 1 7.60 -9.41 -1.73
CA MET A 1 8.01 -8.76 -3.00
C MET A 1 7.92 -7.28 -2.70
N PHE A 2 9.03 -6.56 -2.62
CA PHE A 2 9.05 -5.17 -2.14
C PHE A 2 8.53 -4.22 -3.22
N LEU A 3 7.98 -3.08 -2.81
CA LEU A 3 7.66 -1.96 -3.68
C LEU A 3 8.95 -1.51 -4.38
N GLN A 4 9.03 -1.70 -5.70
CA GLN A 4 10.22 -1.46 -6.51
C GLN A 4 10.31 -0.01 -7.01
N GLY A 5 9.88 0.96 -6.19
CA GLY A 5 9.82 2.37 -6.54
C GLY A 5 9.54 3.27 -5.34
N ASP A 6 9.35 4.57 -5.60
CA ASP A 6 9.08 5.60 -4.59
C ASP A 6 7.89 5.24 -3.69
N LEU A 7 8.19 4.68 -2.51
CA LEU A 7 7.23 4.43 -1.42
C LEU A 7 6.42 5.69 -1.11
N GLN A 8 7.07 6.86 -1.20
CA GLN A 8 6.44 8.17 -1.08
C GLN A 8 5.37 8.41 -2.14
N LEU A 9 5.60 8.02 -3.39
CA LEU A 9 4.68 8.23 -4.51
C LEU A 9 3.44 7.35 -4.36
N VAL A 10 3.62 6.13 -3.84
CA VAL A 10 2.50 5.22 -3.54
C VAL A 10 1.69 5.69 -2.35
N PHE A 11 2.35 6.15 -1.29
CA PHE A 11 1.67 6.77 -0.15
C PHE A 11 0.86 8.00 -0.58
N ASP A 12 1.45 8.88 -1.40
CA ASP A 12 0.77 10.08 -1.88
C ASP A 12 -0.43 9.73 -2.79
N ALA A 13 -0.31 8.71 -3.63
CA ALA A 13 -1.43 8.21 -4.43
C ALA A 13 -2.56 7.64 -3.55
N LEU A 14 -2.22 6.85 -2.53
CA LEU A 14 -3.18 6.32 -1.55
C LEU A 14 -3.88 7.44 -0.76
N TYR A 15 -3.13 8.47 -0.40
CA TYR A 15 -3.68 9.67 0.24
C TYR A 15 -4.63 10.42 -0.69
N THR A 16 -4.25 10.56 -1.96
CA THR A 16 -5.06 11.23 -2.99
C THR A 16 -6.38 10.51 -3.25
N VAL A 17 -6.40 9.17 -3.26
CA VAL A 17 -7.65 8.38 -3.39
C VAL A 17 -8.45 8.29 -2.09
N GLY A 18 -7.96 8.87 -0.99
CA GLY A 18 -8.64 8.85 0.30
C GLY A 18 -8.62 7.49 0.99
N ALA A 19 -7.71 6.60 0.62
CA ALA A 19 -7.61 5.25 1.19
C ALA A 19 -6.94 5.21 2.57
N ILE A 20 -6.21 6.25 2.96
CA ILE A 20 -5.54 6.32 4.26
C ILE A 20 -6.55 6.44 5.42
N ASP A 21 -7.61 7.25 5.25
CA ASP A 21 -8.63 7.47 6.29
C ASP A 21 -9.36 6.19 6.74
N PRO A 22 -9.87 5.33 5.84
CA PRO A 22 -10.49 4.06 6.25
C PRO A 22 -9.48 3.12 6.91
N VAL A 23 -8.22 3.10 6.46
CA VAL A 23 -7.18 2.24 7.03
C VAL A 23 -6.88 2.60 8.49
N LEU A 24 -6.83 3.90 8.81
CA LEU A 24 -6.68 4.37 10.19
C LEU A 24 -7.84 3.94 11.11
N LYS A 25 -9.02 3.71 10.54
CA LYS A 25 -10.23 3.29 11.27
C LYS A 25 -10.44 1.77 11.31
N LEU A 26 -9.69 1.00 10.51
CA LEU A 26 -9.80 -0.45 10.47
C LEU A 26 -9.01 -1.11 11.61
N ASP A 27 -9.39 -2.33 11.96
CA ASP A 27 -8.61 -3.16 12.88
C ASP A 27 -7.41 -3.76 12.16
N TRP A 28 -6.23 -3.18 12.41
CA TRP A 28 -4.95 -3.53 11.80
C TRP A 28 -4.63 -5.01 11.99
N SER A 29 -4.97 -5.58 13.15
CA SER A 29 -4.78 -6.99 13.47
C SER A 29 -5.68 -7.91 12.65
N GLU A 30 -6.93 -7.53 12.40
CA GLU A 30 -7.87 -8.31 11.60
C GLU A 30 -7.48 -8.29 10.13
N VAL A 31 -7.19 -7.09 9.61
CA VAL A 31 -6.70 -6.88 8.24
C VAL A 31 -5.41 -7.66 8.00
N THR A 32 -4.45 -7.59 8.93
CA THR A 32 -3.19 -8.36 8.82
C THR A 32 -3.48 -9.87 8.78
N ARG A 33 -4.45 -10.36 9.56
CA ARG A 33 -4.82 -11.78 9.57
C ARG A 33 -5.45 -12.20 8.24
N GLU A 34 -6.32 -11.37 7.66
CA GLU A 34 -6.92 -11.63 6.35
C GLU A 34 -5.88 -11.57 5.22
N MET A 35 -4.91 -10.66 5.31
CA MET A 35 -3.78 -10.56 4.39
C MET A 35 -2.90 -11.80 4.46
N MET A 36 -2.58 -12.28 5.67
CA MET A 36 -1.84 -13.53 5.85
C MET A 36 -2.60 -14.75 5.32
N ALA A 37 -3.94 -14.73 5.37
CA ALA A 37 -4.78 -15.77 4.78
C ALA A 37 -4.84 -15.69 3.24
N ASN A 38 -4.64 -14.50 2.65
CA ASN A 38 -4.72 -14.26 1.21
C ASN A 38 -3.51 -13.50 0.65
N PRO A 39 -2.28 -14.05 0.76
CA PRO A 39 -1.06 -13.35 0.34
C PRO A 39 -1.00 -13.09 -1.17
N GLN A 40 -1.78 -13.84 -1.97
CA GLN A 40 -1.87 -13.65 -3.41
C GLN A 40 -2.49 -12.30 -3.80
N ILE A 41 -3.49 -11.82 -3.06
CA ILE A 41 -4.15 -10.53 -3.33
C ILE A 41 -3.12 -9.40 -3.19
N LEU A 42 -2.34 -9.45 -2.11
CA LEU A 42 -1.28 -8.48 -1.86
C LEU A 42 -0.18 -8.55 -2.92
N SER A 43 0.24 -9.75 -3.31
CA SER A 43 1.27 -9.93 -4.33
C SER A 43 0.81 -9.42 -5.71
N ASP A 44 -0.44 -9.65 -6.09
CA ASP A 44 -1.02 -9.19 -7.36
C ASP A 44 -1.19 -7.67 -7.39
N ALA A 45 -1.66 -7.12 -6.27
CA ALA A 45 -1.72 -5.69 -6.02
C ALA A 45 -0.35 -5.02 -6.17
N PHE A 46 0.70 -5.57 -5.54
CA PHE A 46 2.06 -5.07 -5.67
C PHE A 46 2.61 -5.21 -7.09
N GLN A 47 2.32 -6.29 -7.81
CA GLN A 47 2.73 -6.41 -9.20
C GLN A 47 2.07 -5.36 -10.08
N THR A 48 0.79 -5.07 -9.85
CA THR A 48 0.06 -4.01 -10.56
C THR A 48 0.69 -2.64 -10.30
N ILE A 49 1.02 -2.35 -9.04
CA ILE A 49 1.67 -1.10 -8.64
C ILE A 49 3.08 -0.97 -9.23
N ASN A 50 3.91 -2.02 -9.09
CA ASN A 50 5.25 -2.06 -9.65
C ASN A 50 5.24 -1.96 -11.18
N GLY A 51 4.20 -2.49 -11.82
CA GLY A 51 3.96 -2.36 -13.26
C GLY A 51 3.72 -0.92 -13.72
N CYS A 52 3.31 -0.01 -12.82
CA CYS A 52 3.12 1.40 -13.15
C CYS A 52 4.44 2.19 -13.27
N ARG A 53 5.60 1.59 -12.94
CA ARG A 53 6.94 2.19 -13.11
C ARG A 53 7.10 3.63 -12.58
N GLY A 54 6.40 3.97 -11.49
CA GLY A 54 6.45 5.30 -10.87
C GLY A 54 5.56 6.35 -11.54
N ASP A 55 4.68 5.97 -12.46
CA ASP A 55 3.68 6.87 -13.03
C ASP A 55 2.51 7.07 -12.05
N LYS A 56 2.50 8.22 -11.37
CA LYS A 56 1.54 8.54 -10.31
C LYS A 56 0.10 8.57 -10.81
N ASP A 57 -0.14 9.10 -12.00
CA ASP A 57 -1.51 9.23 -12.53
C ASP A 57 -2.08 7.85 -12.84
N LEU A 58 -1.27 6.99 -13.47
CA LEU A 58 -1.62 5.59 -13.73
C LEU A 58 -1.84 4.81 -12.43
N LEU A 59 -1.01 5.07 -11.40
CA LEU A 59 -1.13 4.44 -10.09
C LEU A 59 -2.45 4.80 -9.41
N VAL A 60 -2.80 6.09 -9.38
CA VAL A 60 -4.07 6.59 -8.83
C VAL A 60 -5.26 5.98 -9.57
N GLN A 61 -5.21 5.91 -10.91
CA GLN A 61 -6.25 5.26 -11.70
C GLN A 61 -6.39 3.77 -11.38
N LYS A 62 -5.27 3.05 -11.26
CA LYS A 62 -5.27 1.64 -10.88
C LYS A 62 -5.84 1.41 -9.48
N LEU A 63 -5.42 2.22 -8.52
CA LEU A 63 -5.96 2.18 -7.15
C LEU A 63 -7.47 2.44 -7.13
N HIS A 64 -7.97 3.37 -7.95
CA HIS A 64 -9.41 3.62 -8.09
C HIS A 64 -10.19 2.46 -8.72
N MET A 65 -9.56 1.70 -9.63
CA MET A 65 -10.17 0.54 -10.28
C MET A 65 -10.09 -0.73 -9.43
N MET A 66 -9.22 -0.77 -8.43
CA MET A 66 -9.05 -1.92 -7.53
C MET A 66 -10.14 -1.97 -6.48
N ASP A 67 -10.43 -3.18 -6.00
CA ASP A 67 -11.32 -3.36 -4.87
C ASP A 67 -10.81 -2.59 -3.64
N PRO A 68 -11.70 -1.93 -2.89
CA PRO A 68 -11.32 -1.15 -1.71
C PRO A 68 -10.58 -1.98 -0.66
N ARG A 69 -10.86 -3.30 -0.58
CA ARG A 69 -10.11 -4.23 0.28
C ARG A 69 -8.64 -4.33 -0.13
N SER A 70 -8.37 -4.49 -1.42
CA SER A 70 -7.01 -4.57 -1.94
C SER A 70 -6.25 -3.27 -1.70
N VAL A 71 -6.92 -2.13 -1.91
CA VAL A 71 -6.36 -0.80 -1.64
C VAL A 71 -6.03 -0.62 -0.15
N ASN A 72 -6.91 -1.08 0.75
CA ASN A 72 -6.67 -1.03 2.19
C ASN A 72 -5.46 -1.90 2.60
N TYR A 73 -5.29 -3.08 1.98
CA TYR A 73 -4.16 -3.96 2.24
C TYR A 73 -2.83 -3.34 1.78
N ILE A 74 -2.82 -2.71 0.60
CA ILE A 74 -1.65 -1.97 0.12
C ILE A 74 -1.32 -0.83 1.09
N ALA A 75 -2.31 -0.04 1.49
CA ALA A 75 -2.09 1.10 2.38
C ALA A 75 -1.54 0.70 3.75
N MET A 76 -2.01 -0.42 4.31
CA MET A 76 -1.47 -1.02 5.53
C MET A 76 0.01 -1.39 5.40
N GLU A 77 0.38 -2.10 4.33
CA GLU A 77 1.77 -2.54 4.13
C GLU A 77 2.68 -1.37 3.80
N VAL A 78 2.23 -0.42 2.98
CA VAL A 78 2.96 0.81 2.71
C VAL A 78 3.19 1.61 3.99
N ALA A 79 2.18 1.75 4.86
CA ALA A 79 2.32 2.45 6.13
C ALA A 79 3.30 1.73 7.08
N ARG A 80 3.25 0.40 7.14
CA ARG A 80 4.18 -0.41 7.93
C ARG A 80 5.61 -0.27 7.40
N GLU A 81 5.83 -0.49 6.11
CA GLU A 81 7.13 -0.36 5.46
C GLU A 81 7.69 1.06 5.61
N PHE A 82 6.84 2.09 5.50
CA PHE A 82 7.25 3.49 5.66
C PHE A 82 7.70 3.79 7.10
N CYS A 83 6.97 3.27 8.10
CA CYS A 83 7.33 3.41 9.50
C CYS A 83 8.66 2.68 9.80
N GLU A 84 8.85 1.46 9.29
CA GLU A 84 10.11 0.72 9.43
C GLU A 84 11.28 1.40 8.71
N PHE A 85 11.01 2.04 7.56
CA PHE A 85 12.02 2.77 6.82
C PHE A 85 12.46 4.05 7.54
N GLN A 86 11.53 4.80 8.11
CA GLN A 86 11.85 5.98 8.93
C GLN A 86 12.62 5.58 10.20
N ASP A 87 12.16 4.56 10.92
CA ASP A 87 12.81 4.06 12.14
C ASP A 87 14.27 3.63 11.89
N ARG A 88 14.53 2.95 10.77
CA ARG A 88 15.91 2.59 10.35
C ARG A 88 16.76 3.78 9.92
N THR A 89 16.15 4.88 9.48
CA THR A 89 16.87 6.09 9.06
C THR A 89 17.25 6.95 10.27
N GLU A 90 16.47 6.93 11.35
CA GLU A 90 16.80 7.62 12.60
C GLU A 90 17.86 6.88 13.45
N LEU A 91 18.11 5.60 13.19
CA LEU A 91 19.08 4.78 13.91
C LEU A 91 20.53 4.86 13.38
N HIS A 92 20.84 5.73 12.42
CA HIS A 92 22.20 5.92 11.84
C HIS A 92 22.72 7.35 11.94
#